data_AF-A0A7W0NYB9-F1
#
_entry.id   AF-A0A7W0NYB9-F1
#
_cell.length_a   1.000
_cell.length_b   1.000
_cell.length_c   1.000
_cell.angle_alpha   90.00
_cell.angle_beta   90.00
_cell.angle_gamma   90.00
#
_symmetry.space_group_name_H-M   'P 1'
#
loop_
_entity.id
_entity.type
_entity.pdbx_description
1 polymer ?
#
loop_
_entity_poly.entity_id
_entity_poly.type
_entity_poly.pdbx_seq_one_letter_code
_entity_poly.pdbx_strand_id
1 'polypeptide(L)' 'MDCPQCHVADVIEIKHRLPDGTEVQFFSCHKCEEKWWDRSGDQLNLIQVLELVRKARS' A
#
# COMPACT_ATOMS: atom_id res chain seq x y z
N MET A 1 -6.29 11.38 -1.57
CA MET A 1 -4.85 11.11 -1.41
C MET A 1 -4.21 11.36 -2.76
N ASP A 2 -3.06 12.01 -2.80
CA ASP A 2 -2.37 12.34 -4.06
C ASP A 2 -1.24 11.34 -4.30
N CYS A 3 -0.98 11.04 -5.57
CA CYS A 3 0.15 10.18 -5.94
C CYS A 3 1.47 10.81 -5.46
N PRO A 4 2.33 10.11 -4.70
CA PRO A 4 3.58 10.68 -4.19
C PRO A 4 4.59 11.03 -5.30
N GLN A 5 4.45 10.39 -6.47
CA GLN A 5 5.32 10.65 -7.62
C GLN A 5 4.84 11.83 -8.49
N CYS A 6 3.60 11.80 -8.98
CA CYS A 6 3.09 12.78 -9.95
C CYS A 6 2.05 13.76 -9.40
N HIS A 7 1.72 13.65 -8.10
CA HIS A 7 0.85 14.58 -7.35
C HIS A 7 -0.58 14.73 -7.88
N VAL A 8 -1.06 13.78 -8.69
CA VAL A 8 -2.47 13.75 -9.13
C VAL A 8 -3.32 12.99 -8.10
N ALA A 9 -4.57 13.42 -7.92
CA ALA A 9 -5.54 12.78 -7.02
C ALA A 9 -6.23 11.54 -7.61
N ASP A 10 -5.91 11.18 -8.86
CA ASP A 10 -6.50 10.02 -9.56
C ASP A 10 -5.74 8.73 -9.22
N VAL A 11 -6.15 8.13 -8.09
CA VAL A 11 -5.54 6.94 -7.49
C VAL A 11 -6.62 5.92 -7.11
N ILE A 12 -6.37 4.65 -7.40
CA ILE A 12 -7.14 3.53 -6.82
C ILE A 12 -6.68 3.36 -5.38
N GLU A 13 -7.61 3.17 -4.45
CA GLU A 13 -7.35 2.75 -3.07
C GLU A 13 -8.03 1.40 -2.83
N ILE A 14 -7.26 0.41 -2.35
CA ILE A 14 -7.78 -0.90 -1.95
C ILE A 14 -7.35 -1.21 -0.51
N LYS A 15 -8.34 -1.38 0.36
CA LYS A 15 -8.11 -1.79 1.76
C LYS A 15 -7.98 -3.30 1.85
N HIS A 16 -6.89 -3.75 2.45
CA HIS A 16 -6.59 -5.16 2.66
C HIS A 16 -6.37 -5.44 4.15
N ARG A 17 -6.91 -6.57 4.61
CA ARG A 17 -6.59 -7.13 5.92
C ARG A 17 -5.73 -8.35 5.73
N LEU A 18 -4.51 -8.33 6.27
CA LEU A 18 -3.58 -9.45 6.24
C LEU A 18 -4.03 -10.53 7.24
N PRO A 19 -3.55 -11.79 7.10
CA PRO A 19 -3.98 -12.89 7.97
C PRO A 19 -3.66 -12.70 9.46
N ASP A 20 -2.62 -11.93 9.79
CA ASP A 20 -2.27 -11.55 11.16
C ASP A 20 -3.17 -10.44 11.74
N GLY A 21 -4.16 -9.99 10.98
CA GLY A 21 -5.08 -8.93 11.34
C GLY A 21 -4.60 -7.52 10.97
N THR A 22 -3.36 -7.36 10.49
CA THR A 22 -2.80 -6.07 10.08
C THR A 22 -3.62 -5.50 8.91
N GLU A 23 -4.05 -4.24 9.03
CA GLU A 23 -4.68 -3.50 7.94
C GLU A 23 -3.62 -2.76 7.12
N VAL A 24 -3.67 -2.94 5.80
CA VAL A 24 -2.82 -2.22 4.84
C VAL A 24 -3.69 -1.67 3.72
N GLN A 25 -3.34 -0.49 3.21
CA GLN A 25 -3.95 0.10 2.03
C GLN A 25 -2.99 -0.03 0.87
N PHE A 26 -3.48 -0.50 -0.27
CA PHE A 26 -2.75 -0.50 -1.53
C PHE A 26 -3.27 0.64 -2.40
N PHE A 27 -2.34 1.35 -3.04
CA PHE A 27 -2.64 2.42 -3.96
C PHE A 27 -2.00 2.19 -5.31
N SER A 28 -2.70 2.61 -6.37
CA SER A 28 -2.18 2.64 -7.73
C SER A 28 -2.60 3.93 -8.42
N CYS A 29 -1.64 4.70 -8.92
CA CYS A 29 -1.93 5.90 -9.70
C CYS A 29 -2.33 5.53 -11.13
N HIS A 30 -3.41 6.12 -11.66
CA HIS A 30 -3.78 5.92 -13.07
C HIS A 30 -2.88 6.66 -14.05
N LYS A 31 -2.19 7.72 -13.61
CA LYS A 31 -1.42 8.60 -14.51
C LYS A 31 0.00 8.13 -14.76
N CYS A 32 0.73 7.81 -13.70
CA CYS A 32 2.14 7.40 -13.78
C CYS A 32 2.36 5.92 -13.41
N GLU A 33 1.28 5.21 -13.11
CA GLU A 33 1.29 3.78 -12.73
C GLU A 33 2.09 3.46 -11.46
N GLU A 34 2.49 4.46 -10.68
CA GLU A 34 3.12 4.29 -9.37
C GLU A 34 2.23 3.46 -8.44
N LYS A 35 2.84 2.56 -7.69
CA LYS A 35 2.15 1.62 -6.78
C LYS A 35 2.81 1.65 -5.43
N TRP A 36 2.04 1.89 -4.39
CA TRP A 36 2.55 1.95 -3.04
C TRP A 36 1.57 1.36 -2.04
N TRP A 37 2.09 1.07 -0.86
CA TRP A 37 1.30 0.59 0.26
C TRP A 37 1.40 1.61 1.39
N ASP A 38 0.36 1.64 2.20
CA ASP A 38 0.28 2.45 3.39
C ASP A 38 -0.20 1.59 4.56
N ARG A 39 0.33 1.85 5.75
CA ARG A 39 -0.24 1.37 7.00
C ARG A 39 -0.44 2.55 7.94
N SER A 40 -1.71 2.87 8.21
CA SER A 40 -2.11 3.90 9.19
C SER A 40 -1.54 5.30 8.91
N GLY A 41 -1.30 5.65 7.64
CA GLY A 41 -0.73 6.91 7.19
C GLY A 41 0.77 6.85 6.87
N ASP A 42 1.45 5.73 7.19
CA ASP A 42 2.87 5.55 6.89
C ASP A 42 3.05 4.75 5.59
N GLN A 43 3.77 5.32 4.62
CA GLN A 43 4.10 4.64 3.39
C GLN A 43 5.04 3.46 3.66
N LEU A 44 4.64 2.27 3.20
CA LEU A 44 5.43 1.06 3.26
C LEU A 44 6.09 0.81 1.91
N ASN A 45 7.38 0.45 1.95
CA ASN A 45 8.04 -0.09 0.78
C ASN A 45 7.69 -1.57 0.57
N LEU A 46 7.95 -2.07 -0.64
CA LEU A 46 7.64 -3.45 -1.04
C LEU A 46 8.24 -4.49 -0.07
N ILE A 47 9.48 -4.31 0.38
CA ILE A 47 10.15 -5.26 1.27
C ILE A 47 9.42 -5.35 2.61
N GLN A 48 8.98 -4.22 3.18
CA GLN A 48 8.21 -4.20 4.42
C GLN A 48 6.89 -4.93 4.27
N VAL A 49 6.19 -4.75 3.15
CA VAL A 49 4.93 -5.44 2.86
C VAL A 49 5.14 -6.96 2.74
N LEU A 50 6.18 -7.38 2.04
CA LEU A 50 6.51 -8.79 1.89
C LEU A 50 6.83 -9.45 3.24
N GLU A 51 7.57 -8.77 4.12
CA GLU A 51 7.86 -9.27 5.46
C GLU A 51 6.61 -9.38 6.35
N LEU A 52 5.65 -8.46 6.23
CA LEU A 52 4.35 -8.57 6.93
C LEU A 52 3.59 -9.83 6.50
N VAL A 53 3.50 -10.06 5.19
CA VAL A 53 2.84 -11.26 4.64
C VAL A 53 3.58 -12.53 5.05
N ARG A 54 4.91 -12.51 5.13
CA ARG A 54 5.74 -13.65 5.54
C ARG A 54 5.49 -14.03 7.00
N LYS A 55 5.45 -13.05 7.91
CA LYS A 55 5.16 -13.27 9.34
C LYS A 55 3.76 -13.80 9.60
N ALA A 56 2.77 -13.38 8.81
CA ALA A 56 1.40 -13.85 8.97
C ALA A 56 1.21 -15.36 8.65
N ARG A 57 2.20 -16.02 8.05
CA ARG A 57 2.15 -17.45 7.69
C ARG A 57 2.95 -18.36 8.63
N SER A 58 3.71 -17.80 9.57
CA SER A 58 4.58 -18.55 10.51
C SER A 58 3.90 -18.84 11.84
#